data_AF-A0A6G6CDG1-F1
#
_entry.id   AF-A0A6G6CDG1-F1
#
_cell.length_a   1.000
_cell.length_b   1.000
_cell.length_c   1.000
_cell.angle_alpha   90.00
_cell.angle_beta   90.00
_cell.angle_gamma   90.00
#
_symmetry.space_group_name_H-M   'P 1'
#
loop_
_entity.id
_entity.type
_entity.pdbx_description
1 polymer ?
#
loop_
_entity_poly.entity_id
_entity_poly.type
_entity_poly.pdbx_seq_one_letter_code
_entity_poly.pdbx_strand_id
1 'polypeptide(L)'
;IVVETDDIDHFGNRRLRNVGELIQNQVRTGLARMERVVRERMTTQDVEAITPQTLINIRPVVASIKEFFGTSQLSQFMDQNNPLSGLTHKRRLSALGPGGLSRERAGFEVRDVHPSHYGRMCPIETPEGPNIGLIGSLASYGRVNAFGFIETPYRKVVDGAVTDEVDYVTADEEDRFVIAQANAKLDDDLRFTEGRVLVRKRGGEVDYV
;
A
#
# COMPACT_ATOMS: atom_id res chain seq x y z
N ILE A 1 -14.03 -14.82 22.82
CA ILE A 1 -13.75 -13.92 21.68
C ILE A 1 -13.69 -12.54 22.27
N VAL A 2 -12.50 -11.94 22.34
CA VAL A 2 -12.40 -10.51 22.74
C VAL A 2 -13.01 -9.73 21.58
N VAL A 3 -14.05 -8.95 21.86
CA VAL A 3 -14.71 -8.10 20.87
C VAL A 3 -14.02 -6.75 20.94
N GLU A 4 -13.36 -6.36 19.85
CA GLU A 4 -12.69 -5.07 19.70
C GLU A 4 -13.30 -4.33 18.52
N THR A 5 -13.21 -3.00 18.55
CA THR A 5 -13.65 -2.13 17.45
C THR A 5 -12.56 -2.02 16.40
N ASP A 6 -12.94 -2.03 15.13
CA ASP A 6 -11.98 -1.87 14.02
C ASP A 6 -11.56 -0.41 13.85
N ASP A 7 -10.25 -0.19 13.79
CA ASP A 7 -9.65 1.09 13.41
C ASP A 7 -9.44 1.13 11.89
N ILE A 8 -10.14 2.04 11.21
CA ILE A 8 -10.12 2.18 9.75
C ILE A 8 -8.80 2.78 9.22
N ASP A 9 -8.01 3.45 10.06
CA ASP A 9 -6.73 4.07 9.70
C ASP A 9 -5.54 3.15 9.97
N HIS A 10 -5.74 2.06 10.73
CA HIS A 10 -4.75 1.01 10.90
C HIS A 10 -4.32 0.42 9.55
N PHE A 11 -3.02 0.25 9.33
CA PHE A 11 -2.48 -0.29 8.07
C PHE A 11 -2.82 -1.76 7.81
N GLY A 12 -3.42 -2.46 8.78
CA GLY A 12 -4.09 -3.74 8.57
C GLY A 12 -5.45 -3.64 7.90
N ASN A 13 -6.16 -2.53 8.11
CA ASN A 13 -7.46 -2.24 7.51
C ASN A 13 -7.34 -1.33 6.28
N ARG A 14 -6.17 -0.73 6.07
CA ARG A 14 -5.90 0.22 4.99
C ARG A 14 -4.83 -0.31 4.03
N ARG A 15 -5.28 -0.87 2.89
CA ARG A 15 -4.41 -1.44 1.86
C ARG A 15 -4.00 -0.44 0.78
N LEU A 16 -2.83 -0.67 0.17
CA LEU A 16 -2.38 0.00 -1.04
C LEU A 16 -2.85 -0.72 -2.30
N ARG A 17 -3.20 0.07 -3.33
CA ARG A 17 -3.40 -0.41 -4.69
C ARG A 17 -2.21 -0.01 -5.55
N ASN A 18 -1.37 -0.97 -5.89
CA ASN A 18 -0.19 -0.74 -6.72
C ASN A 18 -0.58 -0.47 -8.18
N VAL A 19 0.38 0.03 -8.96
CA VAL A 19 0.21 0.31 -10.41
C VAL A 19 -0.37 -0.88 -11.19
N GLY A 20 0.04 -2.10 -10.86
CA GLY A 20 -0.47 -3.32 -11.48
C GLY A 20 -1.97 -3.53 -11.24
N GLU A 21 -2.44 -3.35 -10.00
CA GLU A 21 -3.87 -3.48 -9.65
C GLU A 21 -4.69 -2.37 -10.31
N LEU A 22 -4.17 -1.13 -10.34
CA LEU A 22 -4.83 -0.02 -11.00
C LEU A 22 -5.05 -0.29 -12.49
N ILE A 23 -4.01 -0.73 -13.19
CA ILE A 23 -4.10 -1.10 -14.62
C ILE A 23 -5.02 -2.30 -14.80
N GLN A 24 -4.91 -3.33 -13.95
CA GLN A 24 -5.77 -4.51 -14.00
C GLN A 24 -7.25 -4.14 -13.92
N ASN A 25 -7.62 -3.19 -13.05
CA ASN A 25 -9.01 -2.73 -12.93
C ASN A 25 -9.51 -2.02 -14.21
N GLN A 26 -8.63 -1.26 -14.89
CA GLN A 26 -8.98 -0.60 -16.16
C GLN A 26 -9.12 -1.62 -17.29
N VAL A 27 -8.21 -2.60 -17.36
CA VAL A 27 -8.32 -3.71 -18.31
C VAL A 27 -9.59 -4.51 -18.06
N ARG A 28 -9.92 -4.83 -16.79
CA ARG A 28 -11.16 -5.54 -16.42
C ARG A 28 -12.40 -4.78 -16.91
N THR A 29 -12.44 -3.46 -16.71
CA THR A 29 -13.54 -2.61 -17.18
C THR A 29 -13.63 -2.60 -18.71
N GLY A 30 -12.49 -2.50 -19.40
CA GLY A 30 -12.42 -2.58 -20.86
C GLY A 30 -12.88 -3.94 -21.40
N LEU A 31 -12.51 -5.04 -20.74
CA LEU A 31 -12.93 -6.39 -21.07
C LEU A 31 -14.42 -6.60 -20.83
N ALA A 32 -14.99 -6.06 -19.76
CA ALA A 32 -16.44 -6.13 -19.51
C ALA A 32 -17.25 -5.42 -20.61
N ARG A 33 -16.76 -4.27 -21.11
CA ARG A 33 -17.36 -3.58 -22.26
C ARG A 33 -17.25 -4.42 -23.54
N MET A 34 -16.09 -5.03 -23.77
CA MET A 34 -15.87 -5.92 -24.91
C MET A 34 -16.75 -7.17 -24.83
N GLU A 35 -16.91 -7.77 -23.65
CA GLU A 35 -17.78 -8.93 -23.41
C GLU A 35 -19.22 -8.64 -23.81
N ARG A 36 -19.74 -7.45 -23.45
CA ARG A 36 -21.08 -7.02 -23.87
C ARG A 36 -21.23 -6.97 -25.39
N VAL A 37 -20.24 -6.42 -26.09
CA VAL A 37 -20.21 -6.36 -27.56
C VAL A 37 -20.15 -7.77 -28.17
N VAL A 38 -19.37 -8.67 -27.57
CA VAL A 38 -19.30 -10.08 -28.00
C VAL A 38 -20.66 -10.75 -27.85
N ARG A 39 -21.32 -10.62 -26.70
CA ARG A 39 -22.66 -11.21 -26.47
C ARG A 39 -23.70 -10.70 -27.46
N GLU A 40 -23.70 -9.39 -27.75
CA GLU A 40 -24.58 -8.78 -28.73
C GLU A 40 -24.33 -9.32 -30.16
N ARG A 41 -23.06 -9.43 -30.57
CA ARG A 41 -22.69 -9.99 -31.87
C ARG A 41 -23.05 -11.47 -32.00
N MET A 42 -22.91 -12.25 -30.94
CA MET A 42 -23.29 -13.66 -30.93
C MET A 42 -24.79 -13.87 -31.18
N THR A 43 -25.65 -12.92 -30.79
CA THR A 43 -27.10 -13.02 -31.03
C THR A 43 -27.55 -12.52 -32.42
N THR A 44 -26.70 -11.73 -33.10
CA THR A 44 -27.07 -11.05 -34.35
C THR A 44 -26.39 -11.62 -35.58
N GLN A 45 -25.24 -12.29 -35.42
CA GLN A 45 -24.49 -12.90 -36.51
C GLN A 45 -24.92 -14.36 -36.76
N ASP A 46 -24.76 -14.79 -38.01
CA ASP A 46 -25.02 -16.18 -38.42
C ASP A 46 -24.01 -17.14 -37.77
N VAL A 47 -24.51 -18.24 -37.21
CA VAL A 47 -23.74 -19.20 -36.40
C VAL A 47 -22.62 -19.84 -37.22
N GLU A 48 -22.83 -20.07 -38.53
CA GLU A 48 -21.83 -20.71 -39.39
C GLU A 48 -20.68 -19.77 -39.83
N ALA A 49 -20.88 -18.45 -39.74
CA ALA A 49 -19.90 -17.44 -40.16
C ALA A 49 -19.11 -16.81 -39.00
N ILE A 50 -19.39 -17.20 -37.75
CA ILE A 50 -18.73 -16.62 -36.57
C ILE A 50 -17.28 -17.11 -36.45
N THR A 51 -16.36 -16.17 -36.28
CA THR A 51 -14.97 -16.44 -35.89
C THR A 51 -14.58 -15.56 -34.70
N PRO A 52 -13.55 -15.93 -33.90
CA PRO A 52 -13.10 -15.07 -32.79
C PRO A 52 -12.75 -13.65 -33.24
N GLN A 53 -12.22 -13.49 -34.45
CA GLN A 53 -11.86 -12.18 -35.00
C GLN A 53 -13.07 -11.30 -35.33
N THR A 54 -14.21 -11.88 -35.72
CA THR A 54 -15.44 -11.10 -35.97
C THR A 54 -16.14 -10.68 -34.67
N LEU A 55 -15.96 -11.45 -33.59
CA LEU A 55 -16.54 -11.16 -32.28
C LEU A 55 -15.71 -10.14 -31.49
N ILE A 56 -14.38 -10.26 -31.52
CA ILE A 56 -13.49 -9.46 -30.69
C ILE A 56 -13.33 -8.05 -31.27
N ASN A 57 -13.74 -7.04 -30.49
CA ASN A 57 -13.44 -5.64 -30.76
C ASN A 57 -12.55 -5.09 -29.65
N ILE A 58 -11.28 -4.82 -29.96
CA ILE A 58 -10.30 -4.33 -28.97
C ILE A 58 -10.44 -2.84 -28.63
N ARG A 59 -11.22 -2.06 -29.40
CA ARG A 59 -11.33 -0.60 -29.22
C ARG A 59 -11.72 -0.19 -27.79
N PRO A 60 -12.69 -0.84 -27.10
CA PRO A 60 -13.03 -0.49 -25.73
C PRO A 60 -11.90 -0.74 -24.73
N VAL A 61 -11.10 -1.78 -24.95
CA VAL A 61 -9.94 -2.12 -24.09
C VAL A 61 -8.85 -1.06 -24.26
N VAL A 62 -8.46 -0.76 -25.50
CA VAL A 62 -7.45 0.26 -25.81
C VAL A 62 -7.89 1.64 -25.32
N ALA A 63 -9.16 2.00 -25.51
CA ALA A 63 -9.71 3.26 -25.03
C ALA A 63 -9.62 3.38 -23.51
N SER A 64 -9.96 2.32 -22.75
CA SER A 64 -9.92 2.34 -21.29
C SER A 64 -8.48 2.52 -20.76
N ILE A 65 -7.50 1.88 -21.39
CA ILE A 65 -6.08 2.05 -21.04
C ILE A 65 -5.60 3.47 -21.37
N LYS A 66 -5.94 3.97 -22.57
CA LYS A 66 -5.56 5.33 -23.01
C LYS A 66 -6.17 6.41 -22.11
N GLU A 67 -7.44 6.25 -21.73
CA GLU A 67 -8.14 7.14 -20.80
C GLU A 67 -7.43 7.16 -19.45
N PHE A 68 -7.10 5.98 -18.88
CA PHE A 68 -6.38 5.92 -17.61
C PHE A 68 -5.06 6.69 -17.63
N PHE A 69 -4.18 6.44 -18.60
CA PHE A 69 -2.89 7.15 -18.64
C PHE A 69 -3.03 8.64 -19.01
N GLY A 70 -4.08 9.01 -19.74
CA GLY A 70 -4.30 10.38 -20.21
C GLY A 70 -4.98 11.31 -19.20
N THR A 71 -5.90 10.80 -18.37
CA THR A 71 -6.75 11.65 -17.52
C THR A 71 -6.77 11.28 -16.04
N SER A 72 -6.21 10.12 -15.65
CA SER A 72 -6.21 9.70 -14.25
C SER A 72 -5.34 10.59 -13.37
N GLN A 73 -5.84 10.95 -12.18
CA GLN A 73 -5.07 11.66 -11.16
C GLN A 73 -3.85 10.87 -10.66
N LEU A 74 -3.86 9.54 -10.84
CA LEU A 74 -2.77 8.64 -10.47
C LEU A 74 -1.73 8.47 -11.60
N SER A 75 -2.03 8.95 -12.82
CA SER A 75 -1.08 9.04 -13.93
C SER A 75 -0.50 10.45 -13.97
N GLN A 76 0.63 10.64 -13.29
CA GLN A 76 1.23 11.96 -13.10
C GLN A 76 2.45 12.16 -13.99
N PHE A 77 2.69 13.41 -14.39
CA PHE A 77 3.98 13.78 -14.99
C PHE A 77 5.09 13.56 -13.99
N MET A 78 6.13 12.83 -14.40
CA MET A 78 7.24 12.50 -13.52
C MET A 78 7.98 13.79 -13.12
N ASP A 79 8.04 14.05 -11.81
CA ASP A 79 8.96 15.05 -11.25
C ASP A 79 10.42 14.66 -11.55
N GLN A 80 11.11 15.55 -12.25
CA GLN A 80 12.47 15.36 -12.77
C GLN A 80 13.39 16.53 -12.41
N ASN A 81 13.08 17.29 -11.35
CA ASN A 81 13.96 18.37 -10.88
C ASN A 81 15.37 17.86 -10.55
N ASN A 82 15.46 16.67 -9.93
CA ASN A 82 16.69 15.96 -9.66
C ASN A 82 16.41 14.44 -9.46
N PRO A 83 17.44 13.58 -9.39
CA PRO A 83 17.25 12.14 -9.23
C PRO A 83 16.46 11.74 -7.98
N LEU A 84 16.62 12.46 -6.87
CA LEU A 84 15.89 12.19 -5.62
C LEU A 84 14.40 12.49 -5.78
N SER A 85 14.03 13.62 -6.40
CA SER A 85 12.63 13.95 -6.68
C SER A 85 11.94 12.85 -7.50
N GLY A 86 12.62 12.32 -8.52
CA GLY A 86 12.10 11.22 -9.32
C GLY A 86 11.96 9.90 -8.55
N LEU A 87 12.89 9.61 -7.63
CA LEU A 87 12.83 8.43 -6.76
C LEU A 87 11.69 8.55 -5.75
N THR A 88 11.58 9.68 -5.05
CA THR A 88 10.49 9.97 -4.10
C THR A 88 9.14 9.89 -4.79
N HIS A 89 8.99 10.45 -6.00
CA HIS A 89 7.74 10.40 -6.73
C HIS A 89 7.31 8.96 -7.06
N LYS A 90 8.25 8.08 -7.42
CA LYS A 90 7.96 6.65 -7.67
C LYS A 90 7.58 5.87 -6.39
N ARG A 91 7.99 6.35 -5.21
CA ARG A 91 7.71 5.75 -3.90
C ARG A 91 6.58 6.45 -3.14
N ARG A 92 5.85 7.35 -3.81
CA ARG A 92 4.77 8.14 -3.22
C ARG A 92 3.52 7.29 -2.96
N LEU A 93 2.93 7.47 -1.79
CA LEU A 93 1.65 6.91 -1.38
C LEU A 93 0.61 8.04 -1.43
N SER A 94 -0.52 7.81 -2.10
CA SER A 94 -1.61 8.80 -2.24
C SER A 94 -2.92 8.21 -1.75
N ALA A 95 -3.56 8.88 -0.80
CA ALA A 95 -4.94 8.59 -0.38
C ALA A 95 -5.99 9.20 -1.33
N LEU A 96 -5.55 10.10 -2.21
CA LEU A 96 -6.38 10.77 -3.21
C LEU A 96 -6.50 9.95 -4.49
N GLY A 97 -7.62 10.11 -5.20
CA GLY A 97 -7.86 9.53 -6.52
C GLY A 97 -9.16 8.72 -6.59
N PRO A 98 -9.49 8.17 -7.77
CA PRO A 98 -10.70 7.36 -7.95
C PRO A 98 -10.73 6.15 -7.00
N GLY A 99 -11.77 6.08 -6.16
CA GLY A 99 -11.92 5.03 -5.15
C GLY A 99 -11.12 5.24 -3.86
N GLY A 100 -10.47 6.41 -3.70
CA GLY A 100 -9.90 6.90 -2.45
C GLY A 100 -10.74 8.04 -1.87
N LEU A 101 -10.08 8.92 -1.10
CA LEU A 101 -10.72 10.09 -0.47
C LEU A 101 -10.71 11.29 -1.42
N SER A 102 -11.75 12.14 -1.35
CA SER A 102 -11.66 13.49 -1.89
C SER A 102 -11.02 14.41 -0.86
N ARG A 103 -10.30 15.44 -1.33
CA ARG A 103 -9.61 16.39 -0.45
C ARG A 103 -10.57 17.05 0.55
N GLU A 104 -11.79 17.38 0.13
CA GLU A 104 -12.81 18.04 0.95
C GLU A 104 -13.44 17.12 1.99
N ARG A 105 -13.46 15.81 1.74
CA ARG A 105 -14.02 14.81 2.67
C ARG A 105 -12.98 14.24 3.63
N ALA A 106 -11.69 14.53 3.40
CA ALA A 106 -10.62 14.07 4.26
C ALA A 106 -10.53 14.96 5.51
N GLY A 107 -11.07 14.46 6.62
CA GLY A 107 -11.01 15.08 7.94
C GLY A 107 -9.59 15.18 8.50
N PHE A 108 -9.47 15.63 9.76
CA PHE A 108 -8.18 15.76 10.43
C PHE A 108 -7.58 14.39 10.82
N GLU A 109 -8.39 13.46 11.33
CA GLU A 109 -7.94 12.14 11.81
C GLU A 109 -7.18 11.34 10.74
N VAL A 110 -7.70 11.29 9.51
CA VAL A 110 -7.08 10.55 8.40
C VAL A 110 -5.75 11.16 7.90
N ARG A 111 -5.39 12.35 8.37
CA ARG A 111 -4.14 13.06 8.03
C ARG A 111 -3.07 12.91 9.10
N ASP A 112 -3.47 12.53 10.31
CA ASP A 112 -2.55 12.37 11.42
C ASP A 112 -1.72 11.09 11.26
N VAL A 113 -0.61 11.05 11.99
CA VAL A 113 0.30 9.89 11.96
C VAL A 113 -0.25 8.80 12.87
N HIS A 114 -0.66 7.69 12.26
CA HIS A 114 -1.05 6.49 12.98
C HIS A 114 0.19 5.69 13.44
N PRO A 115 0.22 5.10 14.66
CA PRO A 115 1.34 4.27 15.13
C PRO A 115 1.74 3.13 14.18
N SER A 116 0.77 2.54 13.48
CA SER A 116 1.03 1.47 12.49
C SER A 116 1.84 1.93 11.28
N HIS A 117 2.00 3.24 11.06
CA HIS A 117 2.85 3.79 10.00
C HIS A 117 4.34 3.50 10.23
N TYR A 118 4.75 3.19 11.47
CA TYR A 118 6.14 2.93 11.82
C TYR A 118 6.76 1.84 10.91
N GLY A 119 7.89 2.17 10.27
CA GLY A 119 8.56 1.27 9.32
C GLY A 119 7.85 1.09 7.96
N ARG A 120 6.65 1.65 7.77
CA ARG A 120 5.80 1.46 6.58
C ARG A 120 5.64 2.74 5.76
N MET A 121 5.17 3.82 6.37
CA MET A 121 5.04 5.14 5.76
C MET A 121 5.86 6.15 6.55
N CYS A 122 6.61 7.01 5.85
CA CYS A 122 7.40 8.05 6.50
C CYS A 122 6.46 9.04 7.23
N PRO A 123 6.62 9.26 8.55
CA PRO A 123 5.80 10.22 9.27
C PRO A 123 6.24 11.68 9.04
N ILE A 124 7.37 11.90 8.37
CA ILE A 124 7.96 13.22 8.16
C ILE A 124 7.71 13.72 6.74
N GLU A 125 7.94 12.88 5.72
CA GLU A 125 7.86 13.29 4.32
C GLU A 125 6.40 13.33 3.85
N THR A 126 5.78 14.50 3.98
CA THR A 126 4.46 14.85 3.45
C THR A 126 4.51 16.29 2.91
N PRO A 127 3.73 16.64 1.87
CA PRO A 127 3.59 18.04 1.48
C PRO A 127 3.03 18.88 2.62
N GLU A 128 3.61 20.07 2.85
CA GLU A 128 3.16 21.00 3.90
C GLU A 128 1.85 21.75 3.55
N GLY A 129 1.47 21.74 2.27
CA GLY A 129 0.28 22.41 1.78
C GLY A 129 -1.03 21.65 2.09
N PRO A 130 -2.11 21.90 1.31
CA PRO A 130 -3.43 21.30 1.58
C PRO A 130 -3.49 19.77 1.45
N ASN A 131 -2.44 19.14 0.95
CA ASN A 131 -2.30 17.70 0.81
C ASN A 131 -1.58 17.04 2.02
N ILE A 132 -1.28 17.79 3.08
CA ILE A 132 -0.66 17.25 4.30
C ILE A 132 -1.43 16.02 4.82
N GLY A 133 -0.69 14.93 5.09
CA GLY A 133 -1.22 13.66 5.58
C GLY A 133 -1.93 12.79 4.52
N LEU A 134 -2.29 13.35 3.36
CA LEU A 134 -2.95 12.62 2.27
C LEU A 134 -1.97 12.07 1.23
N ILE A 135 -0.75 12.60 1.23
CA ILE A 135 0.36 12.15 0.39
C ILE A 135 1.53 11.90 1.31
N GLY A 136 2.03 10.67 1.32
CA GLY A 136 3.23 10.29 2.05
C GLY A 136 4.23 9.57 1.15
N SER A 137 5.33 9.12 1.73
CA SER A 137 6.32 8.28 1.06
C SER A 137 6.47 6.94 1.76
N LEU A 138 6.71 5.89 0.97
CA LEU A 138 7.01 4.56 1.50
C LEU A 138 8.34 4.60 2.28
N ALA A 139 8.34 4.11 3.52
CA ALA A 139 9.52 4.05 4.37
C ALA A 139 10.66 3.25 3.72
N SER A 140 11.90 3.46 4.20
CA SER A 140 13.11 2.93 3.56
C SER A 140 13.07 1.43 3.29
N TYR A 141 12.67 0.64 4.30
CA TYR A 141 12.59 -0.82 4.21
C TYR A 141 11.16 -1.35 3.97
N GLY A 142 10.18 -0.44 3.85
CA GLY A 142 8.79 -0.81 3.61
C GLY A 142 8.63 -1.52 2.26
N ARG A 143 7.94 -2.67 2.28
CA ARG A 143 7.65 -3.48 1.09
C ARG A 143 6.14 -3.72 0.99
N VAL A 144 5.58 -3.71 -0.22
CA VAL A 144 4.17 -4.08 -0.42
C VAL A 144 4.06 -5.56 -0.75
N ASN A 145 3.18 -6.28 -0.05
CA ASN A 145 2.95 -7.69 -0.26
C ASN A 145 1.91 -7.96 -1.36
N ALA A 146 1.65 -9.25 -1.65
CA ALA A 146 0.73 -9.65 -2.72
C ALA A 146 -0.73 -9.23 -2.48
N PHE A 147 -1.10 -8.99 -1.22
CA PHE A 147 -2.45 -8.56 -0.83
C PHE A 147 -2.61 -7.03 -0.79
N GLY A 148 -1.52 -6.27 -0.97
CA GLY A 148 -1.50 -4.82 -0.96
C GLY A 148 -1.21 -4.19 0.41
N PHE A 149 -0.81 -4.97 1.41
CA PHE A 149 -0.40 -4.45 2.72
C PHE A 149 1.10 -4.14 2.74
N ILE A 150 1.49 -3.16 3.57
CA ILE A 150 2.89 -2.79 3.73
C ILE A 150 3.49 -3.61 4.88
N GLU A 151 4.59 -4.29 4.57
CA GLU A 151 5.42 -5.04 5.49
C GLU A 151 6.70 -4.27 5.80
N THR A 152 7.20 -4.44 7.02
CA THR A 152 8.50 -3.93 7.44
C THR A 152 9.33 -5.08 8.03
N PRO A 153 10.65 -5.12 7.78
CA PRO A 153 11.50 -6.18 8.32
C PRO A 153 11.82 -5.95 9.80
N TYR A 154 11.84 -7.03 10.58
CA TYR A 154 12.38 -7.08 11.94
C TYR A 154 13.30 -8.28 12.13
N ARG A 155 14.23 -8.16 13.08
CA ARG A 155 15.06 -9.28 13.54
C ARG A 155 14.35 -10.02 14.67
N LYS A 156 14.30 -11.34 14.58
CA LYS A 156 13.68 -12.19 15.59
C LYS A 156 14.57 -12.30 16.82
N VAL A 157 13.95 -12.25 18.00
CA VAL A 157 14.62 -12.46 19.29
C VAL A 157 14.11 -13.77 19.88
N VAL A 158 15.04 -14.64 20.29
CA VAL A 158 14.72 -15.93 20.94
C VAL A 158 15.47 -15.97 22.27
N ASP A 159 14.74 -16.16 23.37
CA ASP A 159 15.30 -16.24 24.74
C ASP A 159 16.29 -15.10 25.09
N GLY A 160 15.95 -13.86 24.66
CA GLY A 160 16.74 -12.66 24.92
C GLY A 160 17.96 -12.46 24.01
N ALA A 161 18.22 -13.38 23.06
CA ALA A 161 19.25 -13.24 22.05
C ALA A 161 18.66 -12.80 20.70
N VAL A 162 19.24 -11.76 20.10
CA VAL A 162 18.86 -11.27 18.78
C VAL A 162 19.48 -12.17 17.70
N THR A 163 18.66 -12.63 16.76
CA THR A 163 19.10 -13.51 15.65
C THR A 163 19.27 -12.74 14.34
N ASP A 164 19.92 -13.36 13.36
CA ASP A 164 20.03 -12.82 11.99
C ASP A 164 18.82 -13.19 11.10
N GLU A 165 17.83 -13.90 11.64
CA GLU A 165 16.57 -14.18 10.95
C GLU A 165 15.76 -12.89 10.83
N VAL A 166 15.48 -12.48 9.58
CA VAL A 166 14.74 -11.26 9.26
C VAL A 166 13.37 -11.63 8.70
N ASP A 167 12.33 -11.27 9.43
CA ASP A 167 10.94 -11.50 9.05
C ASP A 167 10.28 -10.17 8.63
N TYR A 168 9.61 -10.19 7.48
CA TYR A 168 8.75 -9.10 7.05
C TYR A 168 7.36 -9.28 7.64
N VAL A 169 6.90 -8.31 8.42
CA VAL A 169 5.61 -8.41 9.13
C VAL A 169 4.65 -7.29 8.72
N THR A 170 3.39 -7.66 8.54
CA THR A 170 2.29 -6.71 8.33
C THR A 170 1.93 -5.97 9.63
N ALA A 171 1.12 -4.91 9.53
CA ALA A 171 0.73 -4.13 10.70
C ALA A 171 -0.07 -4.97 11.72
N ASP A 172 -0.98 -5.82 11.27
CA ASP A 172 -1.76 -6.69 12.16
C ASP A 172 -0.93 -7.78 12.83
N GLU A 173 0.07 -8.30 12.11
CA GLU A 173 1.01 -9.27 12.69
C GLU A 173 1.91 -8.62 13.73
N GLU A 174 2.40 -7.41 13.46
CA GLU A 174 3.25 -6.65 14.38
C GLU A 174 2.56 -6.39 15.73
N ASP A 175 1.26 -6.09 15.71
CA ASP A 175 0.44 -5.86 16.91
C ASP A 175 0.37 -7.05 17.87
N ARG A 176 0.71 -8.26 17.40
CA ARG A 176 0.78 -9.48 18.21
C ARG A 176 2.12 -9.65 18.93
N PHE A 177 3.11 -8.82 18.61
CA PHE A 177 4.45 -8.90 19.15
C PHE A 177 4.81 -7.63 19.92
N VAL A 178 5.90 -7.72 20.69
CA VAL A 178 6.52 -6.59 21.38
C VAL A 178 7.84 -6.31 20.68
N ILE A 179 8.02 -5.08 20.20
CA ILE A 179 9.15 -4.73 19.33
C ILE A 179 10.14 -3.86 20.10
N ALA A 180 11.36 -4.36 20.31
CA ALA A 180 12.47 -3.59 20.88
C ALA A 180 13.04 -2.60 19.86
N GLN A 181 13.61 -1.49 20.35
CA GLN A 181 14.25 -0.51 19.48
C GLN A 181 15.59 -1.00 18.92
N ALA A 182 15.95 -0.53 17.73
CA ALA A 182 17.19 -0.91 17.05
C ALA A 182 18.47 -0.41 17.76
N ASN A 183 18.37 0.58 18.63
CA ASN A 183 19.47 1.14 19.42
C ASN A 183 19.62 0.48 20.81
N ALA A 184 18.83 -0.56 21.12
CA ALA A 184 19.00 -1.33 22.33
C ALA A 184 20.42 -1.92 22.37
N LYS A 185 21.11 -1.80 23.50
CA LYS A 185 22.49 -2.26 23.65
C LYS A 185 22.54 -3.77 23.72
N LEU A 186 23.43 -4.35 22.91
CA LEU A 186 23.69 -5.78 22.84
C LEU A 186 25.14 -6.08 23.28
N ASP A 187 25.35 -7.24 23.86
CA ASP A 187 26.69 -7.80 24.11
C ASP A 187 27.24 -8.51 22.85
N ASP A 188 28.45 -9.06 22.97
CA ASP A 188 29.13 -9.77 21.87
C ASP A 188 28.39 -11.05 21.43
N ASP A 189 27.52 -11.60 22.28
CA ASP A 189 26.67 -12.77 22.02
C ASP A 189 25.27 -12.37 21.49
N LEU A 190 25.08 -11.09 21.12
CA LEU A 190 23.81 -10.51 20.66
C LEU A 190 22.67 -10.58 21.68
N ARG A 191 22.96 -10.62 22.97
CA ARG A 191 21.96 -10.51 24.04
C ARG A 191 21.83 -9.08 24.55
N PHE A 192 20.65 -8.73 25.03
CA PHE A 192 20.43 -7.41 25.64
C PHE A 192 21.27 -7.25 26.91
N THR A 193 22.02 -6.15 27.00
CA THR A 193 22.88 -5.88 28.16
C THR A 193 22.10 -5.37 29.38
N GLU A 194 20.91 -4.82 29.14
CA GLU A 194 20.06 -4.21 30.17
C GLU A 194 18.96 -5.21 30.56
N GLY A 195 18.62 -5.29 31.86
CA GLY A 195 17.60 -6.24 32.35
C GLY A 195 16.16 -5.85 31.98
N ARG A 196 15.95 -4.66 31.41
CA ARG A 196 14.71 -4.19 30.80
C ARG A 196 15.05 -3.33 29.61
N VAL A 197 14.32 -3.46 28.51
CA VAL A 197 14.56 -2.77 27.24
C VAL A 197 13.33 -1.96 26.87
N LEU A 198 13.55 -0.79 26.27
CA LEU A 198 12.47 0.03 25.75
C LEU A 198 11.83 -0.66 24.54
N VAL A 199 10.53 -0.90 24.64
CA VAL A 199 9.75 -1.60 23.62
C VAL A 199 8.53 -0.81 23.20
N ARG A 200 8.06 -1.10 22.00
CA ARG A 200 6.75 -0.67 21.49
C ARG A 200 5.77 -1.84 21.54
N LYS A 201 4.62 -1.59 22.13
CA LYS A 201 3.47 -2.50 22.21
C LYS A 201 2.39 -2.09 21.21
N ARG A 202 1.36 -2.93 21.10
CA ARG A 202 0.14 -2.67 20.34
C ARG A 202 -0.44 -1.29 20.68
N GLY A 203 -0.95 -0.58 19.66
CA GLY A 203 -1.51 0.76 19.84
C GLY A 203 -0.49 1.87 20.04
N GLY A 204 0.81 1.58 19.90
CA GLY A 204 1.88 2.58 20.04
C GLY A 204 2.28 2.88 21.48
N GLU A 205 1.81 2.10 22.46
CA GLU A 205 2.25 2.22 23.84
C GLU A 205 3.76 1.89 23.95
N VAL A 206 4.46 2.69 24.75
CA VAL A 206 5.89 2.53 25.01
C VAL A 206 6.07 2.07 26.45
N ASP A 207 6.81 0.97 26.62
CA ASP A 207 7.03 0.36 27.93
C ASP A 207 8.46 -0.20 28.05
N TYR A 208 8.86 -0.61 29.25
CA TYR A 208 10.10 -1.33 29.53
C TYR A 208 9.80 -2.79 29.87
N VAL A 209 10.27 -3.71 29.03
CA VAL A 209 10.13 -5.17 29.22
C VAL A 209 11.47 -5.80 29.50
#